data_AF-A0A349K311-F1
#
_entry.id   AF-A0A349K311-F1
#
_cell.length_a   1.000
_cell.length_b   1.000
_cell.length_c   1.000
_cell.angle_alpha   90.00
_cell.angle_beta   90.00
_cell.angle_gamma   90.00
#
_symmetry.space_group_name_H-M   'P 1'
#
loop_
_entity.id
_entity.type
_entity.pdbx_description
1 polymer ?
#
loop_
_entity_poly.entity_id
_entity_poly.type
_entity_poly.pdbx_seq_one_letter_code
_entity_poly.pdbx_strand_id
1 'polypeptide(L)' 'GWHHLAAVKTKDRLQIYLDGKRVAQSTSFKPGQYNLRTKQPLKIGFGQHDYFNGKMRDVRLYNRALSSVEVVRVKDVKP' A
#
# COMPACT_ATOMS: atom_id res chain seq x y z
N GLY A 1 10.62 6.12 14.40
CA GLY A 1 11.52 4.97 14.13
C GLY A 1 11.17 4.38 12.78
N TRP A 2 11.47 3.09 12.53
CA TRP A 2 10.89 2.37 11.39
C TRP A 2 9.41 2.10 11.66
N HIS A 3 8.58 2.28 10.63
CA HIS A 3 7.16 1.93 10.66
C HIS A 3 6.81 1.10 9.43
N HIS A 4 5.86 0.20 9.58
CA HIS A 4 5.31 -0.55 8.46
C HIS A 4 4.08 0.17 7.91
N LEU A 5 4.11 0.47 6.61
CA LEU A 5 3.00 1.06 5.88
C LEU A 5 2.50 0.08 4.82
N ALA A 6 1.18 -0.14 4.77
CA ALA A 6 0.56 -0.89 3.69
C ALA A 6 -0.65 -0.14 3.13
N ALA A 7 -0.75 -0.10 1.80
CA ALA A 7 -1.92 0.35 1.07
C ALA A 7 -2.58 -0.86 0.41
N VAL A 8 -3.88 -1.05 0.68
CA VAL A 8 -4.66 -2.17 0.14
C VAL A 8 -5.82 -1.61 -0.68
N LYS A 9 -5.86 -1.99 -1.95
CA LYS A 9 -7.04 -1.78 -2.81
C LYS A 9 -7.87 -3.07 -2.81
N THR A 10 -9.07 -2.98 -2.24
CA THR A 10 -10.11 -4.02 -2.37
C THR A 10 -10.94 -3.80 -3.65
N LYS A 11 -12.09 -4.48 -3.77
CA LYS A 11 -12.99 -4.31 -4.92
C LYS A 11 -13.45 -2.86 -5.04
N ASP A 12 -13.92 -2.28 -3.94
CA ASP A 12 -14.62 -0.99 -3.90
C ASP A 12 -14.07 -0.03 -2.83
N ARG A 13 -12.97 -0.37 -2.13
CA ARG A 13 -12.38 0.49 -1.09
C ARG A 13 -10.85 0.51 -1.14
N LEU A 14 -10.28 1.65 -0.75
CA LEU A 14 -8.86 1.82 -0.45
C LEU A 14 -8.69 1.83 1.07
N GLN A 15 -7.65 1.17 1.56
CA GLN A 15 -7.33 1.05 2.98
C GLN A 15 -5.86 1.36 3.21
N ILE A 16 -5.56 2.11 4.27
CA ILE A 16 -4.20 2.37 4.72
C ILE A 16 -4.01 1.74 6.10
N TYR A 17 -2.90 1.04 6.25
CA TYR A 17 -2.49 0.40 7.49
C TYR A 17 -1.16 0.97 7.96
N LEU A 18 -1.08 1.32 9.25
CA LEU A 18 0.13 1.70 9.95
C LEU A 18 0.40 0.66 11.04
N ASP A 19 1.58 0.07 11.02
CA ASP A 19 2.02 -0.96 11.98
C ASP A 19 1.01 -2.11 12.15
N GLY A 20 0.36 -2.48 11.04
CA GLY A 20 -0.60 -3.58 10.96
C GLY A 20 -2.04 -3.20 11.31
N LYS A 21 -2.28 -1.98 11.82
CA LYS A 21 -3.62 -1.47 12.14
C LYS A 21 -4.16 -0.65 10.98
N ARG A 22 -5.41 -0.90 10.56
CA ARG A 22 -6.09 -0.04 9.58
C ARG A 22 -6.34 1.33 10.20
N VAL A 23 -5.72 2.37 9.66
CA VAL A 23 -5.83 3.75 10.15
C VAL A 23 -6.72 4.63 9.28
N ALA A 24 -6.92 4.25 8.01
CA ALA A 24 -7.84 4.94 7.12
C ALA A 24 -8.54 3.98 6.16
N GLN A 25 -9.74 4.37 5.73
CA GLN A 25 -10.48 3.69 4.69
C GLN A 25 -11.31 4.71 3.90
N SER A 26 -11.34 4.56 2.58
CA SER A 26 -12.21 5.35 1.72
C SER A 26 -13.68 4.99 1.89
N THR A 27 -14.57 5.85 1.39
CA THR A 27 -15.93 5.44 1.02
C THR A 27 -15.89 4.38 -0.07
N SER A 28 -17.03 3.70 -0.29
CA SER A 28 -17.15 2.75 -1.40
C SER A 28 -17.12 3.51 -2.74
N PHE A 29 -16.47 2.92 -3.74
CA PHE A 29 -16.37 3.48 -5.09
C PHE A 29 -16.64 2.42 -6.17
N LYS A 30 -16.94 2.88 -7.38
CA LYS A 30 -17.02 1.98 -8.54
C LYS A 30 -15.61 1.51 -8.91
N PRO A 31 -15.35 0.20 -9.09
CA PRO A 31 -14.00 -0.33 -9.28
C PRO A 31 -13.18 0.36 -10.39
N GLY A 32 -13.86 0.81 -11.46
CA GLY A 32 -13.23 1.50 -12.59
C GLY A 32 -12.68 2.90 -12.30
N GLN A 33 -13.13 3.56 -11.22
CA GLN A 33 -12.65 4.91 -10.84
C GLN A 33 -11.19 4.89 -10.38
N TYR A 34 -10.72 3.77 -9.84
CA TYR A 34 -9.35 3.59 -9.37
C TYR A 34 -8.68 2.40 -10.07
N ASN A 35 -8.71 2.38 -11.40
CA ASN A 35 -8.02 1.37 -12.18
C ASN A 35 -6.50 1.58 -12.14
N LEU A 36 -5.76 0.56 -11.66
CA LEU A 36 -4.30 0.60 -11.56
C LEU A 36 -3.58 -0.01 -12.76
N ARG A 37 -4.32 -0.49 -13.78
CA ARG A 37 -3.71 -1.06 -14.99
C ARG A 37 -3.05 0.04 -15.80
N THR A 38 -1.72 0.00 -15.89
CA THR A 38 -0.92 0.98 -16.62
C THR A 38 0.26 0.30 -17.31
N LYS A 39 0.76 0.93 -18.39
CA LYS A 39 2.03 0.57 -19.05
C LYS A 39 3.21 1.37 -18.51
N GLN A 40 2.95 2.36 -17.66
CA GLN A 40 3.98 3.22 -17.09
C GLN A 40 4.84 2.43 -16.09
N PRO A 41 6.15 2.70 -16.00
CA PRO A 41 7.01 2.05 -15.02
C PRO A 41 6.57 2.41 -13.59
N LEU A 42 6.63 1.43 -12.68
CA LEU A 42 6.48 1.69 -11.26
C LEU A 42 7.72 2.45 -10.76
N LYS A 43 7.49 3.60 -10.13
CA LYS A 43 8.53 4.38 -9.46
C LYS A 43 8.32 4.30 -7.95
N ILE A 44 9.38 4.05 -7.20
CA ILE A 44 9.37 3.99 -5.74
C ILE A 44 10.25 5.13 -5.21
N GLY A 45 9.72 5.92 -4.28
CA GLY A 45 10.43 7.09 -3.74
C GLY A 45 10.51 8.29 -4.69
N PHE A 46 9.81 8.26 -5.83
CA PHE A 46 9.81 9.35 -6.81
C PHE A 46 8.36 9.74 -7.16
N GLY A 47 7.98 10.97 -6.84
CA GLY A 47 6.69 11.56 -7.14
C GLY A 47 6.73 12.48 -8.37
N GLN A 48 5.62 13.17 -8.63
CA GLN A 48 5.53 14.11 -9.75
C GLN A 48 6.36 15.37 -9.52
N HIS A 49 6.54 15.79 -8.27
CA HIS A 49 7.18 17.07 -7.92
C HIS A 49 8.41 16.86 -7.03
N ASP A 50 8.44 15.79 -6.24
CA ASP A 50 9.50 15.54 -5.25
C ASP A 50 9.85 14.05 -5.15
N TYR A 51 10.97 13.78 -4.48
CA TYR A 51 11.41 12.44 -4.09
C TYR A 51 11.33 12.26 -2.58
N PHE A 52 11.12 11.02 -2.16
CA PHE A 52 11.13 10.67 -0.74
C PHE A 52 12.55 10.73 -0.20
N ASN A 53 12.78 11.64 0.77
CA ASN A 53 14.05 11.76 1.47
C ASN A 53 14.01 10.96 2.79
N GLY A 54 14.25 9.65 2.70
CA GLY A 54 14.24 8.76 3.86
C GLY A 54 14.70 7.35 3.49
N LYS A 55 14.62 6.42 4.45
CA LYS A 55 14.98 5.02 4.25
C LYS A 55 13.74 4.17 4.02
N MET A 56 13.81 3.25 3.07
CA MET A 56 12.80 2.22 2.80
C MET A 56 13.46 0.84 2.90
N ARG A 57 12.70 -0.17 3.32
CA ARG A 57 13.13 -1.57 3.34
C ARG A 57 11.94 -2.49 3.05
N ASP A 58 12.21 -3.70 2.61
CA ASP A 58 11.21 -4.77 2.42
C ASP A 58 10.00 -4.36 1.56
N VAL A 59 10.24 -3.64 0.46
CA VAL A 59 9.17 -3.20 -0.44
C VAL A 59 8.59 -4.41 -1.18
N ARG A 60 7.28 -4.65 -1.02
CA ARG A 60 6.56 -5.79 -1.61
C ARG A 60 5.33 -5.31 -2.36
N LEU A 61 5.01 -5.96 -3.47
CA LEU A 61 3.80 -5.72 -4.27
C LEU A 61 3.03 -7.02 -4.43
N TYR A 62 1.71 -6.96 -4.24
CA TYR A 62 0.82 -8.11 -4.36
C TYR A 62 -0.20 -7.87 -5.47
N ASN A 63 -0.50 -8.90 -6.26
CA ASN A 63 -1.50 -8.86 -7.32
C ASN A 63 -2.94 -9.05 -6.80
N ARG A 64 -3.14 -9.04 -5.48
CA ARG A 64 -4.43 -9.18 -4.82
C ARG A 64 -4.51 -8.30 -3.58
N ALA A 65 -5.73 -8.04 -3.12
CA ALA A 65 -5.94 -7.44 -1.81
C ALA A 65 -5.47 -8.40 -0.70
N LEU A 66 -4.70 -7.88 0.25
CA LEU A 66 -4.39 -8.58 1.49
C LEU A 66 -5.52 -8.35 2.50
N SER A 67 -5.85 -9.39 3.26
CA SER A 67 -6.69 -9.27 4.46
C SER A 67 -5.93 -8.56 5.59
N SER A 68 -6.65 -8.07 6.61
CA SER A 68 -6.03 -7.48 7.80
C SER A 68 -5.04 -8.41 8.50
N VAL A 69 -5.37 -9.71 8.58
CA VAL A 69 -4.50 -10.73 9.17
C VAL A 69 -3.21 -10.89 8.37
N GLU A 70 -3.29 -10.89 7.04
CA GLU A 70 -2.11 -10.95 6.18
C GLU A 70 -1.24 -9.71 6.30
N VAL A 71 -1.84 -8.51 6.41
CA VAL A 71 -1.11 -7.26 6.65
C VAL A 71 -0.33 -7.30 7.97
N VAL A 72 -0.93 -7.85 9.03
CA VAL A 72 -0.23 -8.06 10.31
C VAL A 72 0.93 -9.04 10.13
N ARG A 73 0.72 -10.17 9.45
CA ARG A 73 1.80 -11.15 9.23
C ARG A 73 2.98 -10.57 8.45
N VAL A 74 2.73 -9.78 7.40
CA VAL A 74 3.83 -9.23 6.58
C VAL A 74 4.58 -8.09 7.26
N LYS A 75 3.96 -7.41 8.23
CA LYS A 75 4.60 -6.41 9.10
C LYS A 75 5.76 -7.01 9.89
N ASP A 76 5.57 -8.22 10.40
CA ASP A 76 6.45 -8.87 11.38
C ASP A 76 7.59 -9.67 10.72
N VAL A 77 7.66 -9.70 9.39
CA VAL A 77 8.74 -10.41 8.69
C VAL A 77 10.04 -9.62 8.91
N LYS A 78 10.94 -10.18 9.73
CA LYS A 78 12.32 -9.73 9.81
C LYS A 78 13.03 -10.04 8.48
N PRO A 79 13.95 -9.16 8.02
CA PRO A 79 14.70 -9.36 6.78
C PRO A 79 15.50 -10.65 6.79
#